data_AF-A0A2D7YRB3-F1
#
_entry.id   AF-A0A2D7YRB3-F1
#
_cell.length_a   1.000
_cell.length_b   1.000
_cell.length_c   1.000
_cell.angle_alpha   90.00
_cell.angle_beta   90.00
_cell.angle_gamma   90.00
#
_symmetry.space_group_name_H-M   'P 1'
#
loop_
_entity.id
_entity.type
_entity.pdbx_description
1 polymer ?
#
loop_
_entity_poly.entity_id
_entity_poly.type
_entity_poly.pdbx_seq_one_letter_code
_entity_poly.pdbx_strand_id
1 'polypeptide(L)'
;MAIDISAGTRRVVYTGSAGLGPYSFTFELLDDDDIAVYFNTTLLTKTTDYTVSISADGTGSVTIVTGGSVPATPDADDDITLLGSRSIERTTDFVTAGDLRASALNEEFDAQVIFSQQIDEKVDRSLKGNFSDPVNLDYTLPAVDDRKGKYLAFNSTTGAPEAGATTTDVNTLVDITDDIATLADIEDGTDATDAIQTVAGISANVTTVAGISGNVTTVAGNTSNINAVAGDEADIGTVATNITNVNTVAGISSNVTTVAGISANVTTVAGDSTDIQTVAGDSADIQTLGDISADIQTLADIEDGTDATDAIQDVAGIASNVTTVAGVASNVTTVAGISANVTTVAGISSNVTTVAGISSDTTTVAGVSADVTTVAGISSDVTTVAGDSADIQTLADNIGTISSKANAGANSDITSLSGLTTALSVAQGGTGATTASAARTNLDVDQAGTAVALAIALG
;
A
#
# COMPACT_ATOMS: atom_id res chain seq x y z
N MET A 1 -126.01 86.01 -68.78
CA MET A 1 -125.13 86.14 -67.62
C MET A 1 -125.09 84.76 -66.99
N ALA A 2 -124.28 83.88 -67.57
CA ALA A 2 -124.00 82.59 -66.97
C ALA A 2 -123.03 82.88 -65.81
N ILE A 3 -123.31 82.31 -64.64
CA ILE A 3 -122.35 82.30 -63.53
C ILE A 3 -121.23 81.37 -63.99
N ASP A 4 -120.03 81.89 -64.19
CA ASP A 4 -118.99 81.22 -65.01
C ASP A 4 -117.76 80.76 -64.20
N ILE A 5 -117.64 81.10 -62.92
CA ILE A 5 -116.51 80.58 -62.10
C ILE A 5 -116.89 79.24 -61.50
N SER A 6 -116.41 78.15 -62.11
CA SER A 6 -116.67 76.80 -61.62
C SER A 6 -115.76 76.44 -60.44
N ALA A 7 -116.15 75.42 -59.68
CA ALA A 7 -115.32 74.90 -58.60
C ALA A 7 -114.24 73.98 -59.20
N GLY A 8 -112.96 74.34 -59.01
CA GLY A 8 -111.85 73.53 -59.50
C GLY A 8 -110.50 74.00 -58.99
N THR A 9 -109.49 73.13 -59.10
CA THR A 9 -108.09 73.47 -58.82
C THR A 9 -107.60 74.48 -59.85
N ARG A 10 -107.10 75.63 -59.39
CA ARG A 10 -106.60 76.70 -60.27
C ARG A 10 -105.16 76.45 -60.73
N ARG A 11 -104.78 75.17 -60.89
CA ARG A 11 -103.46 74.75 -61.34
C ARG A 11 -103.55 73.50 -62.17
N VAL A 12 -102.72 73.44 -63.20
CA VAL A 12 -102.39 72.20 -63.91
C VAL A 12 -100.89 72.09 -64.05
N VAL A 13 -100.36 70.88 -63.93
CA VAL A 13 -98.95 70.57 -64.21
C VAL A 13 -98.92 69.53 -65.31
N TYR A 14 -98.18 69.84 -66.36
CA TYR A 14 -97.85 68.91 -67.42
C TYR A 14 -96.45 68.39 -67.17
N THR A 15 -96.35 67.13 -66.75
CA THR A 15 -95.07 66.47 -66.46
C THR A 15 -94.53 65.77 -67.69
N GLY A 16 -93.23 65.93 -67.98
CA GLY A 16 -92.58 65.36 -69.15
C GLY A 16 -93.12 65.93 -70.46
N SER A 17 -93.30 67.24 -70.46
CA SER A 17 -93.96 68.00 -71.52
C SER A 17 -93.10 68.11 -72.77
N ALA A 18 -93.29 67.23 -73.74
CA ALA A 18 -92.64 67.35 -75.05
C ALA A 18 -93.38 68.35 -75.97
N GLY A 19 -92.74 69.47 -76.29
CA GLY A 19 -93.20 70.44 -77.31
C GLY A 19 -93.63 71.81 -76.78
N LEU A 20 -94.21 72.62 -77.66
CA LEU A 20 -94.57 74.02 -77.37
C LEU A 20 -96.03 74.23 -76.95
N GLY A 21 -96.81 73.17 -76.81
CA GLY A 21 -98.25 73.23 -76.54
C GLY A 21 -99.11 73.07 -77.80
N PRO A 22 -100.42 73.39 -77.73
CA PRO A 22 -101.08 74.12 -76.65
C PRO A 22 -101.29 73.29 -75.38
N TYR A 23 -100.94 73.87 -74.23
CA TYR A 23 -101.18 73.34 -72.89
C TYR A 23 -102.49 73.90 -72.36
N SER A 24 -103.53 73.06 -72.26
CA SER A 24 -104.87 73.50 -71.84
C SER A 24 -104.96 73.83 -70.34
N PHE A 25 -105.87 74.71 -69.96
CA PHE A 25 -106.30 74.88 -68.58
C PHE A 25 -107.83 74.98 -68.53
N THR A 26 -108.41 74.42 -67.46
CA THR A 26 -109.87 74.34 -67.28
C THR A 26 -110.38 75.27 -66.20
N PHE A 27 -109.50 75.96 -65.46
CA PHE A 27 -109.90 77.01 -64.52
C PHE A 27 -110.17 78.31 -65.27
N GLU A 28 -111.15 79.08 -64.83
CA GLU A 28 -111.57 80.28 -65.54
C GLU A 28 -110.71 81.49 -65.18
N LEU A 29 -110.33 82.25 -66.21
CA LEU A 29 -109.62 83.53 -66.16
C LEU A 29 -110.54 84.66 -66.60
N LEU A 30 -110.43 85.82 -65.97
CA LEU A 30 -111.18 87.02 -66.38
C LEU A 30 -110.43 87.81 -67.44
N ASP A 31 -109.10 87.79 -67.36
CA ASP A 31 -108.18 88.42 -68.30
C ASP A 31 -107.00 87.47 -68.62
N ASP A 32 -106.35 87.66 -69.77
CA ASP A 32 -105.23 86.82 -70.17
C ASP A 32 -103.94 87.09 -69.40
N ASP A 33 -103.89 88.13 -68.58
CA ASP A 33 -102.84 88.38 -67.57
C ASP A 33 -103.06 87.62 -66.25
N ASP A 34 -104.23 87.00 -66.01
CA ASP A 34 -104.56 86.33 -64.74
C ASP A 34 -103.94 84.92 -64.58
N ILE A 35 -102.82 84.64 -65.24
CA ILE A 35 -102.16 83.35 -65.26
C ILE A 35 -100.64 83.49 -65.07
N ALA A 36 -100.08 82.65 -64.22
CA ALA A 36 -98.64 82.46 -64.07
C ALA A 36 -98.26 81.13 -64.73
N VAL A 37 -97.24 81.17 -65.58
CA VAL A 37 -96.73 80.00 -66.28
C VAL A 37 -95.30 79.77 -65.83
N TYR A 38 -94.99 78.54 -65.43
CA TYR A 38 -93.64 78.15 -65.02
C TYR A 38 -93.10 77.08 -65.96
N PHE A 39 -91.84 77.22 -66.33
CA PHE A 39 -91.02 76.17 -66.92
C PHE A 39 -90.12 75.62 -65.82
N ASN A 40 -90.33 74.35 -65.46
CA ASN A 40 -89.76 73.73 -64.26
C ASN A 40 -90.12 74.57 -63.01
N THR A 41 -89.14 75.30 -62.45
CA THR A 41 -89.32 76.20 -61.31
C THR A 41 -89.24 77.68 -61.68
N THR A 42 -88.97 78.01 -62.95
CA THR A 42 -88.75 79.38 -63.42
C THR A 42 -90.06 80.01 -63.89
N LEU A 43 -90.43 81.16 -63.32
CA LEU A 43 -91.57 81.95 -63.78
C LEU A 43 -91.28 82.55 -65.17
N LEU A 44 -92.19 82.32 -66.10
CA LEU A 44 -92.10 82.81 -67.47
C LEU A 44 -92.77 84.19 -67.64
N THR A 45 -92.33 84.94 -68.64
CA THR A 45 -92.89 86.25 -69.00
C THR A 45 -93.82 86.12 -70.21
N LYS A 46 -95.07 86.57 -70.08
CA LYS A 46 -96.05 86.57 -71.18
C LYS A 46 -95.56 87.42 -72.37
N THR A 47 -95.93 87.03 -73.58
CA THR A 47 -95.47 87.61 -74.88
C THR A 47 -94.02 87.29 -75.23
N THR A 48 -93.12 87.17 -74.25
CA THR A 48 -91.70 86.80 -74.47
C THR A 48 -91.52 85.29 -74.49
N ASP A 49 -91.98 84.61 -73.44
CA ASP A 49 -91.74 83.19 -73.17
C ASP A 49 -93.00 82.33 -73.42
N TYR A 50 -94.20 82.93 -73.44
CA TYR A 50 -95.45 82.22 -73.75
C TYR A 50 -96.56 83.16 -74.26
N THR A 51 -97.58 82.58 -74.90
CA THR A 51 -98.81 83.27 -75.30
C THR A 51 -100.03 82.55 -74.71
N VAL A 52 -101.10 83.28 -74.47
CA VAL A 52 -102.35 82.77 -73.85
C VAL A 52 -103.50 82.95 -74.84
N SER A 53 -104.35 81.95 -74.93
CA SER A 53 -105.62 82.04 -75.66
C SER A 53 -106.76 81.64 -74.73
N ILE A 54 -107.73 82.54 -74.54
CA ILE A 54 -108.90 82.36 -73.67
C ILE A 54 -110.17 82.26 -74.52
N SER A 55 -111.02 81.31 -74.18
CA SER A 55 -112.37 81.09 -74.73
C SER A 55 -113.40 81.96 -74.03
N ALA A 56 -114.61 82.06 -74.58
CA ALA A 56 -115.66 82.92 -74.02
C ALA A 56 -116.12 82.54 -72.58
N ASP A 57 -115.78 81.33 -72.13
CA ASP A 57 -116.07 80.79 -70.78
C ASP A 57 -114.88 80.94 -69.80
N GLY A 58 -113.84 81.70 -70.18
CA GLY A 58 -112.65 81.90 -69.34
C GLY A 58 -111.65 80.75 -69.34
N THR A 59 -111.96 79.59 -69.93
CA THR A 59 -111.01 78.47 -70.11
C THR A 59 -110.09 78.71 -71.31
N GLY A 60 -108.98 77.99 -71.42
CA GLY A 60 -108.04 78.31 -72.49
C GLY A 60 -106.84 77.40 -72.60
N SER A 61 -105.81 77.91 -73.29
CA SER A 61 -104.53 77.24 -73.42
C SER A 61 -103.36 78.20 -73.47
N VAL A 62 -102.18 77.69 -73.11
CA VAL A 62 -100.90 78.37 -73.19
C VAL A 62 -100.04 77.71 -74.26
N THR A 63 -99.40 78.52 -75.10
CA THR A 63 -98.38 78.06 -76.05
C THR A 63 -97.04 78.67 -75.66
N ILE A 64 -96.03 77.82 -75.46
CA ILE A 64 -94.68 78.20 -75.07
C ILE A 64 -93.92 78.74 -76.28
N VAL A 65 -93.14 79.78 -76.06
CA VAL A 65 -92.25 80.40 -77.04
C VAL A 65 -90.82 80.13 -76.61
N THR A 66 -90.01 79.53 -77.48
CA THR A 66 -88.59 79.27 -77.20
C THR A 66 -87.77 80.56 -77.27
N GLY A 67 -86.85 80.73 -76.33
CA GLY A 67 -86.02 81.92 -76.16
C GLY A 67 -86.01 82.36 -74.70
N GLY A 68 -85.01 83.15 -74.29
CA GLY A 68 -84.95 83.71 -72.93
C GLY A 68 -85.00 82.65 -71.83
N SER A 69 -86.10 82.62 -71.07
CA SER A 69 -86.33 81.75 -69.91
C SER A 69 -86.69 80.31 -70.29
N VAL A 70 -86.95 80.04 -71.57
CA VAL A 70 -87.18 78.70 -72.15
C VAL A 70 -86.07 78.41 -73.18
N PRO A 71 -84.93 77.84 -72.76
CA PRO A 71 -83.73 77.75 -73.61
C PRO A 71 -83.87 76.85 -74.84
N ALA A 72 -84.71 75.82 -74.73
CA ALA A 72 -84.98 74.85 -75.78
C ALA A 72 -86.46 74.46 -75.76
N THR A 73 -86.94 73.81 -76.82
CA THR A 73 -88.27 73.21 -76.81
C THR A 73 -88.38 72.24 -75.64
N PRO A 74 -89.39 72.39 -74.74
CA PRO A 74 -89.59 71.48 -73.62
C PRO A 74 -89.57 70.01 -74.05
N ASP A 75 -88.90 69.17 -73.27
CA ASP A 75 -88.78 67.73 -73.53
C ASP A 75 -89.38 66.86 -72.40
N ALA A 76 -89.06 65.57 -72.40
CA ALA A 76 -89.62 64.60 -71.46
C ALA A 76 -89.14 64.78 -70.00
N ASP A 77 -88.11 65.60 -69.78
CA ASP A 77 -87.58 65.91 -68.45
C ASP A 77 -88.12 67.25 -67.90
N ASP A 78 -88.87 68.01 -68.72
CA ASP A 78 -89.38 69.33 -68.35
C ASP A 78 -90.85 69.32 -67.90
N ASP A 79 -91.15 70.17 -66.91
CA ASP A 79 -92.48 70.43 -66.40
C ASP A 79 -93.01 71.80 -66.85
N ILE A 80 -94.25 71.85 -67.34
CA ILE A 80 -94.98 73.10 -67.57
C ILE A 80 -96.08 73.22 -66.53
N THR A 81 -95.98 74.21 -65.65
CA THR A 81 -97.01 74.49 -64.64
C THR A 81 -97.78 75.74 -65.02
N LEU A 82 -99.10 75.59 -65.14
CA LEU A 82 -100.02 76.71 -65.32
C LEU A 82 -100.77 76.95 -64.02
N LEU A 83 -100.76 78.16 -63.51
CA LEU A 83 -101.36 78.55 -62.24
C LEU A 83 -102.21 79.81 -62.43
N GLY A 84 -103.48 79.76 -62.03
CA GLY A 84 -104.33 80.95 -61.94
C GLY A 84 -103.73 81.94 -60.96
N SER A 85 -103.41 83.14 -61.44
CA SER A 85 -102.68 84.16 -60.70
C SER A 85 -103.19 85.56 -61.05
N ARG A 86 -104.41 85.86 -60.61
CA ARG A 86 -104.94 87.23 -60.58
C ARG A 86 -104.27 88.03 -59.47
N SER A 87 -103.84 89.25 -59.79
CA SER A 87 -103.34 90.23 -58.82
C SER A 87 -104.42 90.57 -57.80
N ILE A 88 -104.07 90.60 -56.51
CA ILE A 88 -105.01 90.98 -55.45
C ILE A 88 -105.14 92.50 -55.45
N GLU A 89 -106.06 93.00 -56.27
CA GLU A 89 -106.40 94.40 -56.37
C GLU A 89 -107.89 94.60 -56.68
N ARG A 90 -108.38 95.81 -56.39
CA ARG A 90 -109.70 96.26 -56.85
C ARG A 90 -109.48 97.36 -57.88
N THR A 91 -110.00 97.14 -59.07
CA THR A 91 -109.89 98.07 -60.19
C THR A 91 -111.16 98.91 -60.37
N THR A 92 -112.30 98.45 -59.83
CA THR A 92 -113.57 99.18 -59.89
C THR A 92 -113.83 100.01 -58.62
N ASP A 93 -114.01 101.32 -58.80
CA ASP A 93 -114.45 102.25 -57.76
C ASP A 93 -115.92 102.66 -57.97
N PHE A 94 -116.78 102.32 -57.00
CA PHE A 94 -118.20 102.69 -57.03
C PHE A 94 -118.40 103.99 -56.25
N VAL A 95 -118.66 105.08 -56.98
CA VAL A 95 -118.87 106.40 -56.37
C VAL A 95 -120.29 106.58 -55.83
N THR A 96 -120.44 107.43 -54.81
CA THR A 96 -121.75 107.81 -54.26
C THR A 96 -122.66 108.39 -55.34
N ALA A 97 -123.87 107.83 -55.47
CA ALA A 97 -124.85 108.18 -56.50
C ALA A 97 -124.39 107.94 -57.97
N GLY A 98 -123.36 107.12 -58.18
CA GLY A 98 -122.97 106.62 -59.50
C GLY A 98 -123.77 105.39 -59.95
N ASP A 99 -123.64 105.04 -61.23
CA ASP A 99 -124.30 103.86 -61.81
C ASP A 99 -123.71 102.55 -61.26
N LEU A 100 -124.57 101.68 -60.73
CA LEU A 100 -124.22 100.31 -60.37
C LEU A 100 -124.52 99.38 -61.54
N ARG A 101 -123.55 99.24 -62.45
CA ARG A 101 -123.68 98.35 -63.61
C ARG A 101 -123.57 96.89 -63.17
N ALA A 102 -124.56 96.07 -63.51
CA ALA A 102 -124.54 94.64 -63.21
C ALA A 102 -123.28 93.94 -63.77
N SER A 103 -122.78 94.36 -64.93
CA SER A 103 -121.54 93.80 -65.51
C SER A 103 -120.32 94.02 -64.60
N ALA A 104 -120.14 95.23 -64.07
CA ALA A 104 -119.04 95.55 -63.15
C ALA A 104 -119.21 94.82 -61.81
N LEU A 105 -120.45 94.63 -61.35
CA LEU A 105 -120.73 93.89 -60.13
C LEU A 105 -120.39 92.39 -60.26
N ASN A 106 -120.73 91.77 -61.39
CA ASN A 106 -120.38 90.36 -61.63
C ASN A 106 -118.88 90.16 -61.73
N GLU A 107 -118.18 91.03 -62.47
CA GLU A 107 -116.72 90.95 -62.58
C GLU A 107 -116.03 91.08 -61.22
N GLU A 108 -116.50 92.00 -60.36
CA GLU A 108 -115.97 92.13 -58.98
C GLU A 108 -116.32 90.92 -58.09
N PHE A 109 -117.49 90.29 -58.25
CA PHE A 109 -117.84 89.08 -57.51
C PHE A 109 -117.06 87.85 -57.99
N ASP A 110 -116.91 87.68 -59.30
CA ASP A 110 -116.11 86.62 -59.90
C ASP A 110 -114.65 86.75 -59.45
N ALA A 111 -114.11 87.98 -59.41
CA ALA A 111 -112.78 88.24 -58.87
C ALA A 111 -112.64 87.81 -57.39
N GLN A 112 -113.65 88.05 -56.54
CA GLN A 112 -113.63 87.60 -55.14
C GLN A 112 -113.66 86.08 -55.00
N VAL A 113 -114.41 85.39 -55.85
CA VAL A 113 -114.44 83.91 -55.89
C VAL A 113 -113.08 83.38 -56.33
N ILE A 114 -112.48 83.97 -57.38
CA ILE A 114 -111.14 83.63 -57.85
C ILE A 114 -110.09 83.85 -56.76
N PHE A 115 -110.13 84.97 -56.03
CA PHE A 115 -109.20 85.22 -54.92
C PHE A 115 -109.34 84.16 -53.82
N SER A 116 -110.57 83.75 -53.50
CA SER A 116 -110.81 82.70 -52.51
C SER A 116 -110.25 81.36 -52.97
N GLN A 117 -110.48 80.97 -54.23
CA GLN A 117 -109.90 79.76 -54.82
C GLN A 117 -108.36 79.80 -54.87
N GLN A 118 -107.77 80.96 -55.20
CA GLN A 118 -106.30 81.13 -55.20
C GLN A 118 -105.70 81.01 -53.80
N ILE A 119 -106.39 81.51 -52.77
CA ILE A 119 -105.95 81.35 -51.38
C ILE A 119 -106.02 79.88 -50.99
N ASP A 120 -107.10 79.18 -51.33
CA ASP A 120 -107.27 77.74 -51.02
C ASP A 120 -106.14 76.89 -51.65
N GLU A 121 -105.85 77.09 -52.94
CA GLU A 121 -104.75 76.41 -53.66
C GLU A 121 -103.35 76.70 -53.07
N LYS A 122 -103.16 77.89 -52.49
CA LYS A 122 -101.91 78.25 -51.79
C LYS A 122 -101.85 77.66 -50.38
N VAL A 123 -102.96 77.67 -49.64
CA VAL A 123 -103.03 77.18 -48.25
C VAL A 123 -102.93 75.66 -48.18
N ASP A 124 -103.61 74.92 -49.06
CA ASP A 124 -103.65 73.45 -49.06
C ASP A 124 -102.25 72.80 -49.18
N ARG A 125 -101.30 73.51 -49.83
CA ARG A 125 -99.93 73.03 -50.05
C ARG A 125 -98.87 73.75 -49.22
N SER A 126 -99.30 74.60 -48.28
CA SER A 126 -98.37 75.37 -47.46
C SER A 126 -97.80 74.53 -46.31
N LEU A 127 -96.50 74.69 -46.04
CA LEU A 127 -95.97 74.39 -44.72
C LEU A 127 -96.40 75.53 -43.78
N LYS A 128 -97.06 75.21 -42.68
CA LYS A 128 -97.55 76.22 -41.73
C LYS A 128 -96.42 76.63 -40.78
N GLY A 129 -95.94 77.85 -40.96
CA GLY A 129 -95.05 78.50 -39.99
C GLY A 129 -95.74 78.79 -38.66
N ASN A 130 -94.96 78.96 -37.61
CA ASN A 130 -95.45 79.44 -36.33
C ASN A 130 -95.70 80.95 -36.40
N PHE A 131 -96.68 81.44 -35.63
CA PHE A 131 -97.04 82.87 -35.60
C PHE A 131 -95.89 83.76 -35.11
N SER A 132 -94.92 83.19 -34.40
CA SER A 132 -93.76 83.89 -33.83
C SER A 132 -92.53 83.92 -34.74
N ASP A 133 -92.58 83.27 -35.90
CA ASP A 133 -91.40 83.14 -36.77
C ASP A 133 -91.02 84.48 -37.44
N PRO A 134 -89.73 84.68 -37.78
CA PRO A 134 -89.29 85.92 -38.43
C PRO A 134 -90.04 86.20 -39.73
N VAL A 135 -90.32 87.48 -39.99
CA VAL A 135 -91.08 87.94 -41.17
C VAL A 135 -90.43 87.62 -42.51
N ASN A 136 -89.14 87.25 -42.51
CA ASN A 136 -88.35 86.91 -43.68
C ASN A 136 -87.94 85.44 -43.75
N LEU A 137 -88.56 84.56 -42.93
CA LEU A 137 -88.31 83.13 -43.01
C LEU A 137 -89.03 82.53 -44.22
N ASP A 138 -88.26 81.90 -45.11
CA ASP A 138 -88.79 81.24 -46.31
C ASP A 138 -89.26 79.82 -45.96
N TYR A 139 -90.50 79.49 -46.31
CA TYR A 139 -91.12 78.17 -46.11
C TYR A 139 -91.19 77.35 -47.41
N THR A 140 -90.57 77.83 -48.47
CA THR A 140 -90.52 77.13 -49.76
C THR A 140 -89.69 75.87 -49.61
N LEU A 141 -90.32 74.71 -49.81
CA LEU A 141 -89.59 73.44 -49.85
C LEU A 141 -88.66 73.40 -51.08
N PRO A 142 -87.51 72.72 -50.99
CA PRO A 142 -86.71 72.40 -52.18
C PRO A 142 -87.52 71.67 -53.25
N ALA A 143 -87.05 71.75 -54.50
CA ALA A 143 -87.68 71.06 -55.63
C ALA A 143 -87.86 69.56 -55.33
N VAL A 144 -88.89 68.95 -55.92
CA VAL A 144 -89.26 67.56 -55.60
C VAL A 144 -88.09 66.60 -55.81
N ASP A 145 -87.29 66.80 -56.85
CA ASP A 145 -86.13 65.95 -57.14
C ASP A 145 -84.99 66.10 -56.12
N ASP A 146 -84.78 67.30 -55.58
CA ASP A 146 -83.73 67.54 -54.57
C ASP A 146 -84.04 66.91 -53.21
N ARG A 147 -85.33 66.68 -52.92
CA ARG A 147 -85.83 66.14 -51.64
C ARG A 147 -86.25 64.68 -51.68
N LYS A 148 -86.28 64.03 -52.85
CA LYS A 148 -86.59 62.58 -52.96
C LYS A 148 -85.58 61.76 -52.15
N GLY A 149 -86.07 60.85 -51.30
CA GLY A 149 -85.23 59.97 -50.49
C GLY A 149 -84.48 60.65 -49.33
N LYS A 150 -84.83 61.89 -48.99
CA LYS A 150 -84.25 62.64 -47.86
C LYS A 150 -85.30 62.96 -46.80
N TYR A 151 -84.85 63.13 -45.56
CA TYR A 151 -85.69 63.62 -44.48
C TYR A 151 -85.90 65.14 -44.58
N LEU A 152 -87.05 65.64 -44.13
CA LEU A 152 -87.23 67.08 -43.93
C LEU A 152 -86.35 67.52 -42.76
N ALA A 153 -85.48 68.49 -42.99
CA ALA A 153 -84.65 69.13 -41.97
C ALA A 153 -84.95 70.63 -41.90
N PHE A 154 -84.48 71.26 -40.85
CA PHE A 154 -84.50 72.71 -40.71
C PHE A 154 -83.07 73.22 -40.73
N ASN A 155 -82.83 74.26 -41.52
CA ASN A 155 -81.52 74.88 -41.64
C ASN A 155 -81.03 75.33 -40.27
N SER A 156 -79.80 74.93 -39.93
CA SER A 156 -79.22 75.17 -38.60
C SER A 156 -79.04 76.65 -38.25
N THR A 157 -79.06 77.54 -39.23
CA THR A 157 -78.90 78.98 -39.05
C THR A 157 -80.21 79.74 -39.21
N THR A 158 -81.01 79.42 -40.23
CA THR A 158 -82.22 80.19 -40.56
C THR A 158 -83.50 79.55 -40.04
N GLY A 159 -83.52 78.24 -39.77
CA GLY A 159 -84.73 77.49 -39.43
C GLY A 159 -85.63 77.21 -40.64
N ALA A 160 -85.23 77.57 -41.86
CA ALA A 160 -86.00 77.31 -43.07
C ALA A 160 -86.03 75.79 -43.36
N PRO A 161 -87.13 75.24 -43.93
CA PRO A 161 -87.15 73.86 -44.34
C PRO A 161 -86.11 73.59 -45.44
N GLU A 162 -85.32 72.54 -45.26
CA GLU A 162 -84.30 72.10 -46.23
C GLU A 162 -84.33 70.58 -46.37
N ALA A 163 -83.70 70.07 -47.44
CA ALA A 163 -83.55 68.64 -47.64
C ALA A 163 -82.40 68.12 -46.78
N GLY A 164 -82.71 67.30 -45.77
CA GLY A 164 -81.75 66.74 -44.82
C GLY A 164 -80.98 65.53 -45.33
N ALA A 165 -80.51 64.69 -44.40
CA ALA A 165 -79.79 63.45 -44.70
C ALA A 165 -80.61 62.50 -45.57
N THR A 166 -79.94 61.70 -46.38
CA THR A 166 -80.61 60.66 -47.19
C THR A 166 -81.02 59.48 -46.30
N THR A 167 -81.98 58.69 -46.74
CA THR A 167 -82.32 57.41 -46.09
C THR A 167 -81.12 56.45 -46.06
N THR A 168 -80.21 56.54 -47.03
CA THR A 168 -78.97 55.77 -47.06
C THR A 168 -78.02 56.18 -45.95
N ASP A 169 -77.81 57.49 -45.75
CA ASP A 169 -76.92 58.02 -44.70
C ASP A 169 -77.39 57.64 -43.29
N VAL A 170 -78.71 57.49 -43.09
CA VAL A 170 -79.26 57.04 -41.80
C VAL A 170 -79.16 55.52 -41.66
N ASN A 171 -79.29 54.75 -42.74
CA ASN A 171 -79.14 53.30 -42.69
C ASN A 171 -77.69 52.87 -42.42
N THR A 172 -76.67 53.63 -42.84
CA THR A 172 -75.28 53.33 -42.45
C THR A 172 -75.06 53.42 -40.94
N LEU A 173 -75.89 54.19 -40.21
CA LEU A 173 -75.84 54.23 -38.75
C LEU A 173 -76.39 52.94 -38.11
N VAL A 174 -77.32 52.25 -38.79
CA VAL A 174 -77.81 50.93 -38.37
C VAL A 174 -76.70 49.90 -38.52
N ASP A 175 -75.98 49.89 -39.64
CA ASP A 175 -74.83 49.01 -39.84
C ASP A 175 -73.73 49.25 -38.78
N ILE A 176 -73.45 50.52 -38.46
CA ILE A 176 -72.53 50.88 -37.37
C ILE A 176 -73.03 50.37 -36.01
N THR A 177 -74.35 50.35 -35.79
CA THR A 177 -74.94 49.83 -34.55
C THR A 177 -74.73 48.31 -34.42
N ASP A 178 -74.82 47.58 -35.54
CA ASP A 178 -74.56 46.13 -35.58
C ASP A 178 -73.06 45.81 -35.38
N ASP A 179 -72.16 46.61 -35.97
CA ASP A 179 -70.72 46.51 -35.73
C ASP A 179 -70.37 46.79 -34.25
N ILE A 180 -71.01 47.81 -33.64
CA ILE A 180 -70.84 48.14 -32.22
C ILE A 180 -71.37 47.00 -31.33
N ALA A 181 -72.51 46.41 -31.66
CA ALA A 181 -73.06 45.27 -30.93
C ALA A 181 -72.09 44.08 -30.97
N THR A 182 -71.50 43.80 -32.13
CA THR A 182 -70.48 42.74 -32.28
C THR A 182 -69.23 43.02 -31.44
N LEU A 183 -68.79 44.29 -31.35
CA LEU A 183 -67.68 44.68 -30.48
C LEU A 183 -68.04 44.62 -29.00
N ALA A 184 -69.28 44.95 -28.62
CA ALA A 184 -69.76 44.85 -27.25
C ALA A 184 -69.83 43.39 -26.78
N ASP A 185 -70.25 42.46 -27.64
CA ASP A 185 -70.24 41.02 -27.34
C ASP A 185 -68.80 40.48 -27.14
N ILE A 186 -67.80 41.10 -27.77
CA ILE A 186 -66.37 40.79 -27.54
C ILE A 186 -65.90 41.28 -26.16
N GLU A 187 -66.45 42.38 -25.63
CA GLU A 187 -66.02 43.02 -24.38
C GLU A 187 -66.85 42.61 -23.15
N ASP A 188 -68.15 42.31 -23.30
CA ASP A 188 -69.05 42.04 -22.17
C ASP A 188 -69.09 40.58 -21.70
N GLY A 189 -68.54 39.69 -22.52
CA GLY A 189 -68.35 38.28 -22.17
C GLY A 189 -69.59 37.40 -22.25
N THR A 190 -70.64 37.83 -22.94
CA THR A 190 -71.80 36.99 -23.27
C THR A 190 -71.63 36.34 -24.64
N ASP A 191 -71.18 35.07 -24.62
CA ASP A 191 -71.42 34.05 -25.63
C ASP A 191 -71.22 34.39 -27.13
N ALA A 192 -70.01 34.76 -27.59
CA ALA A 192 -69.60 34.46 -28.99
C ALA A 192 -68.12 34.60 -29.36
N THR A 193 -67.29 35.41 -28.69
CA THR A 193 -65.91 35.63 -29.15
C THR A 193 -64.88 35.40 -28.05
N ASP A 194 -64.65 34.11 -27.80
CA ASP A 194 -63.85 33.53 -26.72
C ASP A 194 -62.35 33.91 -26.73
N ALA A 195 -61.89 34.74 -27.67
CA ALA A 195 -60.47 35.06 -27.81
C ALA A 195 -59.94 35.91 -26.64
N ILE A 196 -60.66 36.95 -26.22
CA ILE A 196 -60.21 37.85 -25.17
C ILE A 196 -60.49 37.26 -23.78
N GLN A 197 -61.65 36.62 -23.58
CA GLN A 197 -61.95 35.94 -22.31
C GLN A 197 -61.04 34.73 -22.06
N THR A 198 -60.74 33.93 -23.09
CA THR A 198 -59.75 32.85 -22.94
C THR A 198 -58.41 33.42 -22.49
N VAL A 199 -57.90 34.48 -23.15
CA VAL A 199 -56.63 35.13 -22.78
C VAL A 199 -56.69 35.75 -21.37
N ALA A 200 -57.81 36.38 -20.99
CA ALA A 200 -58.01 36.93 -19.65
C ALA A 200 -58.05 35.83 -18.58
N GLY A 201 -58.77 34.74 -18.83
CA GLY A 201 -58.85 33.56 -17.97
C GLY A 201 -57.52 32.83 -17.79
N ILE A 202 -56.65 32.83 -18.82
CA ILE A 202 -55.30 32.26 -18.74
C ILE A 202 -54.19 33.31 -18.51
N SER A 203 -54.52 34.56 -18.21
CA SER A 203 -53.56 35.67 -18.11
C SER A 203 -52.44 35.41 -17.09
N ALA A 204 -52.77 34.76 -15.97
CA ALA A 204 -51.80 34.31 -14.97
C ALA A 204 -50.84 33.24 -15.51
N ASN A 205 -51.35 32.29 -16.31
CA ASN A 205 -50.54 31.26 -16.96
C ASN A 205 -49.64 31.88 -18.03
N VAL A 206 -50.14 32.81 -18.84
CA VAL A 206 -49.37 33.54 -19.86
C VAL A 206 -48.24 34.36 -19.19
N THR A 207 -48.53 35.00 -18.06
CA THR A 207 -47.51 35.73 -17.28
C THR A 207 -46.45 34.77 -16.72
N THR A 208 -46.87 33.60 -16.23
CA THR A 208 -45.95 32.56 -15.76
C THR A 208 -45.04 32.07 -16.88
N VAL A 209 -45.60 31.75 -18.05
CA VAL A 209 -44.84 31.33 -19.24
C VAL A 209 -43.89 32.43 -19.72
N ALA A 210 -44.34 33.69 -19.73
CA ALA A 210 -43.48 34.83 -20.08
C ALA A 210 -42.27 34.93 -19.14
N GLY A 211 -42.48 34.77 -17.83
CA GLY A 211 -41.42 34.77 -16.81
C GLY A 211 -40.40 33.63 -16.94
N ILE A 212 -40.79 32.47 -17.46
CA ILE A 212 -39.90 31.31 -17.67
C ILE A 212 -39.47 31.11 -19.13
N SER A 213 -39.86 32.00 -20.05
CA SER A 213 -39.64 31.84 -21.50
C SER A 213 -38.16 31.66 -21.87
N GLY A 214 -37.25 32.35 -21.15
CA GLY A 214 -35.81 32.16 -21.27
C GLY A 214 -35.37 30.75 -20.89
N ASN A 215 -35.85 30.23 -19.75
CA ASN A 215 -35.55 28.86 -19.30
C ASN A 215 -36.08 27.81 -20.28
N VAL A 216 -37.29 27.99 -20.81
CA VAL A 216 -37.87 27.11 -21.83
C VAL A 216 -36.99 27.06 -23.08
N THR A 217 -36.51 28.23 -23.53
CA THR A 217 -35.59 28.32 -24.68
C THR A 217 -34.25 27.65 -24.39
N THR A 218 -33.70 27.82 -23.19
CA THR A 218 -32.46 27.14 -22.76
C THR A 218 -32.62 25.62 -22.73
N VAL A 219 -33.71 25.11 -22.18
CA VAL A 219 -34.00 23.66 -22.15
C VAL A 219 -34.15 23.12 -23.58
N ALA A 220 -34.87 23.84 -24.45
CA ALA A 220 -35.00 23.47 -25.87
C ALA A 220 -33.63 23.43 -26.58
N GLY A 221 -32.75 24.39 -26.32
CA GLY A 221 -31.38 24.41 -26.83
C GLY A 221 -30.53 23.22 -26.34
N ASN A 222 -30.79 22.70 -25.14
CA ASN A 222 -30.08 21.56 -24.54
C ASN A 222 -30.60 20.19 -24.99
N THR A 223 -31.56 20.10 -25.91
CA THR A 223 -32.18 18.84 -26.35
C THR A 223 -31.14 17.78 -26.76
N SER A 224 -30.08 18.16 -27.48
CA SER A 224 -29.04 17.21 -27.89
C SER A 224 -28.25 16.64 -26.72
N ASN A 225 -27.98 17.44 -25.68
CA ASN A 225 -27.27 17.00 -24.48
C ASN A 225 -28.15 16.08 -23.63
N ILE A 226 -29.44 16.43 -23.49
CA ILE A 226 -30.42 15.60 -22.77
C ILE A 226 -30.55 14.23 -23.44
N ASN A 227 -30.67 14.21 -24.78
CA ASN A 227 -30.76 12.96 -25.53
C ASN A 227 -29.47 12.14 -25.48
N ALA A 228 -28.29 12.78 -25.39
CA ALA A 228 -27.04 12.07 -25.18
C ALA A 228 -27.02 11.36 -23.81
N VAL A 229 -27.37 12.07 -22.73
CA VAL A 229 -27.45 11.47 -21.38
C VAL A 229 -28.50 10.36 -21.32
N ALA A 230 -29.66 10.54 -21.97
CA ALA A 230 -30.67 9.49 -22.08
C ALA A 230 -30.18 8.29 -22.91
N GLY A 231 -29.38 8.51 -23.95
CA GLY A 231 -28.73 7.45 -24.71
C GLY A 231 -27.73 6.64 -23.88
N ASP A 232 -27.03 7.31 -22.95
CA ASP A 232 -26.03 6.69 -22.06
C ASP A 232 -26.66 5.99 -20.83
N GLU A 233 -27.99 5.88 -20.71
CA GLU A 233 -28.67 5.35 -19.51
C GLU A 233 -28.18 3.94 -19.11
N ALA A 234 -27.94 3.06 -20.09
CA ALA A 234 -27.41 1.72 -19.87
C ALA A 234 -25.93 1.71 -19.43
N ASP A 235 -25.12 2.61 -19.99
CA ASP A 235 -23.70 2.76 -19.63
C ASP A 235 -23.58 3.32 -18.21
N ILE A 236 -24.38 4.33 -17.87
CA ILE A 236 -24.49 4.89 -16.51
C ILE A 236 -24.88 3.79 -15.51
N GLY A 237 -25.89 2.97 -15.84
CA GLY A 237 -26.29 1.83 -15.01
C GLY A 237 -25.18 0.78 -14.84
N THR A 238 -24.43 0.52 -15.90
CA THR A 238 -23.26 -0.39 -15.89
C THR A 238 -22.14 0.15 -15.00
N VAL A 239 -21.80 1.44 -15.13
CA VAL A 239 -20.81 2.11 -14.28
C VAL A 239 -21.25 2.08 -12.81
N ALA A 240 -22.51 2.41 -12.53
CA ALA A 240 -23.07 2.40 -11.18
C ALA A 240 -23.02 1.00 -10.55
N THR A 241 -23.25 -0.07 -11.32
CA THR A 241 -23.14 -1.45 -10.84
C THR A 241 -21.68 -1.85 -10.62
N ASN A 242 -20.78 -1.47 -11.53
CA ASN A 242 -19.37 -1.85 -11.49
C ASN A 242 -18.57 -1.13 -10.40
N ILE A 243 -19.04 0.01 -9.85
CA ILE A 243 -18.28 0.76 -8.84
C ILE A 243 -17.98 -0.07 -7.58
N THR A 244 -18.88 -0.97 -7.18
CA THR A 244 -18.67 -1.90 -6.06
C THR A 244 -17.55 -2.90 -6.38
N ASN A 245 -17.50 -3.40 -7.61
CA ASN A 245 -16.44 -4.30 -8.07
C ASN A 245 -15.09 -3.57 -8.13
N VAL A 246 -15.05 -2.34 -8.65
CA VAL A 246 -13.83 -1.51 -8.69
C VAL A 246 -13.30 -1.28 -7.27
N ASN A 247 -14.16 -0.92 -6.33
CA ASN A 247 -13.78 -0.75 -4.92
C ASN A 247 -13.29 -2.07 -4.29
N THR A 248 -13.90 -3.20 -4.64
CA THR A 248 -13.45 -4.54 -4.20
C THR A 248 -12.06 -4.87 -4.73
N VAL A 249 -11.80 -4.60 -6.02
CA VAL A 249 -10.50 -4.82 -6.65
C VAL A 249 -9.43 -3.92 -6.04
N ALA A 250 -9.74 -2.66 -5.71
CA ALA A 250 -8.80 -1.78 -5.01
C ALA A 250 -8.40 -2.35 -3.64
N GLY A 251 -9.35 -2.91 -2.88
CA GLY A 251 -9.06 -3.62 -1.64
C GLY A 251 -8.19 -4.88 -1.83
N ILE A 252 -8.50 -5.70 -2.84
CA ILE A 252 -7.71 -6.89 -3.20
C ILE A 252 -6.26 -6.50 -3.56
N SER A 253 -6.04 -5.41 -4.30
CA SER A 253 -4.70 -4.92 -4.66
C SER A 253 -3.80 -4.65 -3.44
N SER A 254 -4.37 -4.08 -2.37
CA SER A 254 -3.67 -3.91 -1.10
C SER A 254 -3.26 -5.27 -0.50
N ASN A 255 -4.20 -6.24 -0.48
CA ASN A 255 -3.91 -7.58 0.03
C ASN A 255 -2.86 -8.31 -0.80
N VAL A 256 -2.89 -8.18 -2.13
CA VAL A 256 -1.88 -8.75 -3.03
C VAL A 256 -0.49 -8.16 -2.74
N THR A 257 -0.41 -6.85 -2.46
CA THR A 257 0.84 -6.20 -2.05
C THR A 257 1.36 -6.76 -0.72
N THR A 258 0.47 -6.98 0.26
CA THR A 258 0.83 -7.65 1.53
C THR A 258 1.32 -9.08 1.29
N VAL A 259 0.64 -9.88 0.47
CA VAL A 259 1.04 -11.26 0.13
C VAL A 259 2.38 -11.29 -0.59
N ALA A 260 2.65 -10.35 -1.50
CA ALA A 260 3.97 -10.24 -2.15
C ALA A 260 5.09 -9.99 -1.13
N GLY A 261 4.86 -9.13 -0.13
CA GLY A 261 5.79 -8.93 0.99
C GLY A 261 5.98 -10.18 1.84
N ILE A 262 4.90 -10.90 2.17
CA ILE A 262 4.99 -12.20 2.88
C ILE A 262 5.78 -13.21 2.05
N SER A 263 5.55 -13.30 0.74
CA SER A 263 6.27 -14.21 -0.16
C SER A 263 7.78 -13.91 -0.21
N ALA A 264 8.17 -12.62 -0.15
CA ALA A 264 9.57 -12.24 -0.04
C ALA A 264 10.17 -12.74 1.28
N ASN A 265 9.48 -12.54 2.41
CA ASN A 265 9.92 -13.05 3.71
C ASN A 265 10.03 -14.57 3.72
N VAL A 266 9.08 -15.30 3.12
CA VAL A 266 9.13 -16.77 2.99
C VAL A 266 10.33 -17.19 2.14
N THR A 267 10.66 -16.44 1.08
CA THR A 267 11.84 -16.71 0.26
C THR A 267 13.13 -16.47 1.04
N THR A 268 13.19 -15.44 1.89
CA THR A 268 14.31 -15.21 2.82
C THR A 268 14.45 -16.38 3.80
N VAL A 269 13.37 -16.79 4.46
CA VAL A 269 13.39 -17.95 5.39
C VAL A 269 13.79 -19.25 4.66
N ALA A 270 13.40 -19.43 3.41
CA ALA A 270 13.85 -20.56 2.60
C ALA A 270 15.35 -20.48 2.26
N GLY A 271 15.91 -19.28 2.07
CA GLY A 271 17.35 -19.05 1.95
C GLY A 271 18.10 -19.40 3.24
N ASP A 272 17.55 -18.98 4.38
CA ASP A 272 18.06 -19.30 5.72
C ASP A 272 18.03 -20.82 6.02
N SER A 273 17.35 -21.64 5.19
CA SER A 273 17.40 -23.11 5.29
C SER A 273 18.82 -23.67 5.20
N THR A 274 19.74 -22.98 4.52
CA THR A 274 21.15 -23.40 4.49
C THR A 274 21.81 -23.12 5.84
N ASP A 275 21.58 -21.94 6.41
CA ASP A 275 22.10 -21.54 7.73
C ASP A 275 21.52 -22.41 8.85
N ILE A 276 20.23 -22.75 8.78
CA ILE A 276 19.57 -23.69 9.71
C ILE A 276 20.21 -25.09 9.63
N GLN A 277 20.52 -25.57 8.42
CA GLN A 277 21.22 -26.84 8.25
C GLN A 277 22.66 -26.78 8.77
N THR A 278 23.35 -25.66 8.60
CA THR A 278 24.68 -25.42 9.20
C THR A 278 24.60 -25.46 10.73
N VAL A 279 23.65 -24.75 11.36
CA VAL A 279 23.46 -24.79 12.83
C VAL A 279 23.12 -26.20 13.33
N ALA A 280 22.34 -26.97 12.57
CA ALA A 280 22.07 -28.38 12.90
C ALA A 280 23.35 -29.25 12.81
N GLY A 281 24.24 -28.97 11.86
CA GLY A 281 25.57 -29.56 11.76
C GLY A 281 26.45 -29.20 12.96
N ASP A 282 26.54 -27.90 13.29
CA ASP A 282 27.27 -27.41 14.46
C ASP A 282 26.76 -28.05 15.77
N SER A 283 25.45 -28.34 15.87
CA SER A 283 24.89 -29.07 17.03
C SER A 283 25.35 -30.53 17.13
N ALA A 284 25.68 -31.19 16.02
CA ALA A 284 26.29 -32.52 16.02
C ALA A 284 27.78 -32.44 16.41
N ASP A 285 28.48 -31.41 15.95
CA ASP A 285 29.86 -31.12 16.36
C ASP A 285 29.94 -30.79 17.86
N ILE A 286 28.98 -30.04 18.41
CA ILE A 286 28.85 -29.76 19.85
C ILE A 286 28.62 -31.05 20.66
N GLN A 287 27.82 -31.99 20.16
CA GLN A 287 27.65 -33.29 20.81
C GLN A 287 28.95 -34.09 20.83
N THR A 288 29.69 -34.08 19.70
CA THR A 288 31.02 -34.70 19.61
C THR A 288 32.01 -34.07 20.59
N LEU A 289 31.96 -32.74 20.77
CA LEU A 289 32.76 -32.05 21.78
C LEU A 289 32.36 -32.42 23.22
N GLY A 290 31.07 -32.70 23.46
CA GLY A 290 30.56 -33.25 24.71
C GLY A 290 31.11 -34.65 25.01
N ASP A 291 31.18 -35.51 24.00
CA ASP A 291 31.81 -36.83 24.13
C ASP A 291 33.32 -36.71 24.41
N ILE A 292 34.02 -35.83 23.68
CA ILE A 292 35.43 -35.50 23.95
C ILE A 292 35.62 -34.95 25.37
N SER A 293 34.68 -34.14 25.88
CA SER A 293 34.69 -33.64 27.25
C SER A 293 34.50 -34.75 28.29
N ALA A 294 33.74 -35.81 27.99
CA ALA A 294 33.60 -36.97 28.85
C ALA A 294 34.88 -37.83 28.85
N ASP A 295 35.50 -37.99 27.68
CA ASP A 295 36.81 -38.64 27.54
C ASP A 295 37.90 -37.85 28.31
N ILE A 296 37.91 -36.51 28.22
CA ILE A 296 38.83 -35.66 28.99
C ILE A 296 38.57 -35.78 30.49
N GLN A 297 37.32 -35.86 30.95
CA GLN A 297 37.00 -36.12 32.36
C GLN A 297 37.53 -37.49 32.81
N THR A 298 37.37 -38.53 31.98
CA THR A 298 37.92 -39.86 32.27
C THR A 298 39.46 -39.83 32.37
N LEU A 299 40.15 -39.06 31.53
CA LEU A 299 41.61 -38.83 31.68
C LEU A 299 41.96 -38.00 32.92
N ALA A 300 41.14 -37.02 33.29
CA ALA A 300 41.35 -36.22 34.49
C ALA A 300 41.17 -37.07 35.76
N ASP A 301 40.18 -37.98 35.78
CA ASP A 301 39.99 -38.95 36.86
C ASP A 301 41.20 -39.91 36.99
N ILE A 302 41.86 -40.24 35.86
CA ILE A 302 43.12 -40.99 35.84
C ILE A 302 44.29 -40.17 36.45
N GLU A 303 44.32 -38.84 36.28
CA GLU A 303 45.40 -37.97 36.77
C GLU A 303 45.20 -37.52 38.25
N ASP A 304 43.95 -37.35 38.71
CA ASP A 304 43.63 -36.81 40.05
C ASP A 304 43.58 -37.87 41.16
N GLY A 305 43.44 -39.15 40.80
CA GLY A 305 43.55 -40.28 41.71
C GLY A 305 42.39 -40.45 42.70
N THR A 306 41.23 -39.81 42.48
CA THR A 306 40.08 -39.91 43.40
C THR A 306 39.09 -41.03 43.10
N ASP A 307 39.04 -41.60 41.89
CA ASP A 307 38.26 -42.81 41.59
C ASP A 307 39.03 -43.85 40.74
N ALA A 308 39.00 -45.09 41.19
CA ALA A 308 39.88 -46.20 40.82
C ALA A 308 40.16 -46.41 39.32
N THR A 309 41.40 -46.17 38.89
CA THR A 309 42.02 -46.94 37.81
C THR A 309 43.24 -47.66 38.37
N ASP A 310 43.11 -48.97 38.63
CA ASP A 310 44.15 -49.84 39.22
C ASP A 310 45.52 -49.72 38.52
N ALA A 311 45.55 -49.28 37.26
CA ALA A 311 46.76 -49.17 36.46
C ALA A 311 47.86 -48.26 37.05
N ILE A 312 47.54 -47.12 37.68
CA ILE A 312 48.57 -46.21 38.25
C ILE A 312 48.97 -46.65 39.66
N GLN A 313 48.02 -47.16 40.45
CA GLN A 313 48.29 -47.71 41.78
C GLN A 313 49.17 -48.97 41.70
N ASP A 314 48.98 -49.81 40.67
CA ASP A 314 49.85 -50.97 40.40
C ASP A 314 51.29 -50.55 40.09
N VAL A 315 51.49 -49.48 39.32
CA VAL A 315 52.85 -48.96 39.01
C VAL A 315 53.52 -48.38 40.26
N ALA A 316 52.79 -47.63 41.10
CA ALA A 316 53.30 -47.15 42.39
C ALA A 316 53.62 -48.31 43.36
N GLY A 317 52.79 -49.35 43.37
CA GLY A 317 53.02 -50.60 44.11
C GLY A 317 54.27 -51.36 43.62
N ILE A 318 54.46 -51.45 42.30
CA ILE A 318 55.68 -52.04 41.70
C ILE A 318 56.93 -51.26 42.14
N ALA A 319 56.90 -49.93 42.16
CA ALA A 319 58.04 -49.11 42.61
C ALA A 319 58.44 -49.39 44.08
N SER A 320 57.46 -49.61 44.96
CA SER A 320 57.69 -50.00 46.36
C SER A 320 58.30 -51.40 46.48
N ASN A 321 57.81 -52.35 45.68
CA ASN A 321 58.36 -53.72 45.63
C ASN A 321 59.81 -53.73 45.12
N VAL A 322 60.14 -52.92 44.10
CA VAL A 322 61.51 -52.77 43.60
C VAL A 322 62.46 -52.23 44.68
N THR A 323 62.00 -51.26 45.48
CA THR A 323 62.77 -50.73 46.62
C THR A 323 63.03 -51.80 47.68
N THR A 324 62.04 -52.66 47.95
CA THR A 324 62.20 -53.78 48.89
C THR A 324 63.18 -54.83 48.38
N VAL A 325 63.12 -55.19 47.10
CA VAL A 325 64.06 -56.14 46.46
C VAL A 325 65.50 -55.60 46.47
N ALA A 326 65.70 -54.30 46.28
CA ALA A 326 67.01 -53.67 46.41
C ALA A 326 67.59 -53.81 47.84
N GLY A 327 66.75 -53.68 48.87
CA GLY A 327 67.13 -53.96 50.26
C GLY A 327 67.52 -55.43 50.51
N VAL A 328 66.76 -56.38 49.96
CA VAL A 328 67.07 -57.81 50.04
C VAL A 328 68.41 -58.14 49.35
N ALA A 329 68.70 -57.54 48.19
CA ALA A 329 69.97 -57.72 47.49
C ALA A 329 71.19 -57.26 48.32
N SER A 330 71.04 -56.17 49.08
CA SER A 330 72.07 -55.71 50.04
C SER A 330 72.34 -56.75 51.13
N ASN A 331 71.28 -57.30 51.73
CA ASN A 331 71.38 -58.34 52.76
C ASN A 331 72.04 -59.64 52.23
N VAL A 332 71.71 -60.07 51.00
CA VAL A 332 72.35 -61.24 50.35
C VAL A 332 73.86 -61.02 50.20
N THR A 333 74.29 -59.80 49.89
CA THR A 333 75.72 -59.46 49.77
C THR A 333 76.45 -59.55 51.13
N THR A 334 75.78 -59.18 52.24
CA THR A 334 76.32 -59.36 53.60
C THR A 334 76.45 -60.84 53.99
N VAL A 335 75.46 -61.67 53.66
CA VAL A 335 75.49 -63.12 53.95
C VAL A 335 76.62 -63.82 53.19
N ALA A 336 76.90 -63.43 51.94
CA ALA A 336 78.04 -63.95 51.19
C ALA A 336 79.40 -63.65 51.88
N GLY A 337 79.55 -62.46 52.46
CA GLY A 337 80.73 -62.10 53.27
C GLY A 337 80.87 -62.93 54.55
N ILE A 338 79.77 -63.20 55.25
CA ILE A 338 79.77 -64.07 56.44
C ILE A 338 80.15 -65.51 56.04
N SER A 339 79.66 -66.04 54.92
CA SER A 339 79.99 -67.38 54.44
C SER A 339 81.49 -67.57 54.17
N ALA A 340 82.18 -66.53 53.67
CA ALA A 340 83.63 -66.56 53.52
C ALA A 340 84.34 -66.70 54.88
N ASN A 341 83.91 -65.94 55.90
CA ASN A 341 84.47 -66.00 57.25
C ASN A 341 84.22 -67.35 57.95
N VAL A 342 83.06 -67.98 57.74
CA VAL A 342 82.74 -69.32 58.28
C VAL A 342 83.68 -70.39 57.72
N THR A 343 84.06 -70.27 56.44
CA THR A 343 85.01 -71.20 55.80
C THR A 343 86.41 -71.10 56.43
N THR A 344 86.84 -69.90 56.85
CA THR A 344 88.09 -69.68 57.58
C THR A 344 88.08 -70.30 58.98
N VAL A 345 86.95 -70.23 59.69
CA VAL A 345 86.79 -70.84 61.03
C VAL A 345 86.83 -72.37 60.97
N ALA A 346 86.28 -72.99 59.92
CA ALA A 346 86.40 -74.44 59.69
C ALA A 346 87.86 -74.89 59.52
N GLY A 347 88.69 -74.10 58.83
CA GLY A 347 90.13 -74.35 58.72
C GLY A 347 90.87 -74.26 60.07
N ILE A 348 90.51 -73.30 60.93
CA ILE A 348 91.08 -73.18 62.28
C ILE A 348 90.64 -74.37 63.17
N SER A 349 89.41 -74.84 63.06
CA SER A 349 88.91 -76.01 63.83
C SER A 349 89.68 -77.30 63.53
N SER A 350 90.08 -77.51 62.27
CA SER A 350 90.98 -78.62 61.90
C SER A 350 92.34 -78.50 62.60
N ASN A 351 92.93 -77.30 62.64
CA ASN A 351 94.22 -77.08 63.30
C ASN A 351 94.15 -77.24 64.82
N VAL A 352 93.05 -76.80 65.46
CA VAL A 352 92.82 -76.99 66.91
C VAL A 352 92.73 -78.47 67.28
N THR A 353 92.14 -79.30 66.40
CA THR A 353 92.06 -80.76 66.62
C THR A 353 93.44 -81.42 66.56
N THR A 354 94.36 -80.95 65.71
CA THR A 354 95.75 -81.41 65.66
C THR A 354 96.54 -81.03 66.91
N VAL A 355 96.36 -79.82 67.44
CA VAL A 355 97.04 -79.35 68.66
C VAL A 355 96.56 -80.12 69.91
N ALA A 356 95.29 -80.50 69.99
CA ALA A 356 94.78 -81.35 71.06
C ALA A 356 95.42 -82.74 71.10
N GLY A 357 95.73 -83.33 69.93
CA GLY A 357 96.50 -84.58 69.83
C GLY A 357 97.91 -84.45 70.41
N ILE A 358 98.64 -83.39 70.02
CA ILE A 358 100.00 -83.11 70.52
C ILE A 358 100.03 -82.89 72.06
N SER A 359 98.98 -82.26 72.62
CA SER A 359 98.86 -82.06 74.07
C SER A 359 98.68 -83.38 74.85
N SER A 360 98.00 -84.36 74.26
CA SER A 360 97.86 -85.71 74.84
C SER A 360 99.20 -86.45 74.84
N ASP A 361 99.96 -86.35 73.73
CA ASP A 361 101.29 -86.97 73.62
C ASP A 361 102.30 -86.36 74.62
N THR A 362 102.23 -85.05 74.85
CA THR A 362 103.10 -84.34 75.82
C THR A 362 102.87 -84.81 77.26
N THR A 363 101.63 -85.15 77.63
CA THR A 363 101.28 -85.63 78.97
C THR A 363 101.78 -87.06 79.20
N THR A 364 101.96 -87.84 78.13
CA THR A 364 102.50 -89.20 78.15
C THR A 364 104.04 -89.19 78.30
N VAL A 365 104.73 -88.25 77.66
CA VAL A 365 106.20 -88.07 77.80
C VAL A 365 106.60 -87.60 79.20
N ALA A 366 105.77 -86.80 79.87
CA ALA A 366 106.03 -86.37 81.25
C ALA A 366 105.96 -87.54 82.28
N GLY A 367 105.07 -88.52 82.06
CA GLY A 367 105.02 -89.74 82.86
C GLY A 367 106.26 -90.63 82.67
N VAL A 368 106.69 -90.82 81.42
CA VAL A 368 107.93 -91.56 81.09
C VAL A 368 109.18 -90.91 81.72
N SER A 369 109.23 -89.58 81.82
CA SER A 369 110.37 -88.85 82.44
C SER A 369 110.53 -89.12 83.94
N ALA A 370 109.42 -89.28 84.68
CA ALA A 370 109.47 -89.66 86.09
C ALA A 370 109.98 -91.11 86.28
N ASP A 371 109.56 -92.02 85.40
CA ASP A 371 110.03 -93.41 85.41
C ASP A 371 111.53 -93.51 85.07
N VAL A 372 112.04 -92.70 84.13
CA VAL A 372 113.47 -92.62 83.77
C VAL A 372 114.34 -92.15 84.94
N THR A 373 113.82 -91.25 85.80
CA THR A 373 114.56 -90.77 86.97
C THR A 373 114.72 -91.87 88.04
N THR A 374 113.78 -92.82 88.08
CA THR A 374 113.82 -94.00 88.97
C THR A 374 114.79 -95.07 88.45
N VAL A 375 114.87 -95.24 87.12
CA VAL A 375 115.84 -96.13 86.45
C VAL A 375 117.28 -95.63 86.61
N ALA A 376 117.53 -94.32 86.67
CA ALA A 376 118.86 -93.76 86.93
C ALA A 376 119.37 -94.05 88.35
N GLY A 377 118.48 -94.09 89.36
CA GLY A 377 118.83 -94.53 90.72
C GLY A 377 119.25 -96.00 90.76
N ILE A 378 118.49 -96.87 90.08
CA ILE A 378 118.82 -98.30 89.93
C ILE A 378 120.14 -98.48 89.16
N SER A 379 120.43 -97.63 88.16
CA SER A 379 121.67 -97.69 87.38
C SER A 379 122.92 -97.39 88.23
N SER A 380 122.82 -96.49 89.22
CA SER A 380 123.92 -96.19 90.14
C SER A 380 124.29 -97.41 90.98
N ASP A 381 123.28 -98.09 91.54
CA ASP A 381 123.46 -99.29 92.34
C ASP A 381 124.07 -100.44 91.50
N VAL A 382 123.65 -100.59 90.24
CA VAL A 382 124.20 -101.59 89.29
C VAL A 382 125.66 -101.31 88.92
N THR A 383 126.10 -100.05 88.79
CA THR A 383 127.53 -99.73 88.59
C THR A 383 128.41 -100.07 89.80
N THR A 384 127.87 -100.01 91.01
CA THR A 384 128.59 -100.46 92.21
C THR A 384 128.82 -101.97 92.16
N VAL A 385 127.80 -102.73 91.74
CA VAL A 385 127.90 -104.18 91.49
C VAL A 385 128.86 -104.53 90.34
N ALA A 386 128.98 -103.66 89.33
CA ALA A 386 129.93 -103.83 88.23
C ALA A 386 131.38 -103.57 88.67
N GLY A 387 131.62 -102.62 89.58
CA GLY A 387 132.91 -102.43 90.24
C GLY A 387 133.32 -103.67 91.04
N ASP A 388 132.39 -104.19 91.84
CA ASP A 388 132.62 -105.42 92.61
C ASP A 388 132.91 -106.62 91.69
N SER A 389 132.26 -106.72 90.53
CA SER A 389 132.52 -107.78 89.53
C SER A 389 133.90 -107.66 88.86
N ALA A 390 134.39 -106.44 88.59
CA ALA A 390 135.71 -106.23 87.99
C ALA A 390 136.84 -106.55 88.97
N ASP A 391 136.65 -106.23 90.25
CA ASP A 391 137.60 -106.59 91.31
C ASP A 391 137.64 -108.12 91.52
N ILE A 392 136.50 -108.79 91.46
CA ILE A 392 136.41 -110.26 91.47
C ILE A 392 137.15 -110.87 90.26
N GLN A 393 137.04 -110.26 89.07
CA GLN A 393 137.73 -110.74 87.87
C GLN A 393 139.24 -110.57 87.97
N THR A 394 139.70 -109.44 88.51
CA THR A 394 141.11 -109.17 88.77
C THR A 394 141.69 -110.15 89.79
N LEU A 395 140.92 -110.52 90.81
CA LEU A 395 141.30 -111.57 91.76
C LEU A 395 141.40 -112.95 91.09
N ALA A 396 140.45 -113.29 90.22
CA ALA A 396 140.44 -114.55 89.48
C ALA A 396 141.65 -114.67 88.53
N ASP A 397 142.00 -113.60 87.81
CA ASP A 397 143.13 -113.56 86.88
C ASP A 397 144.48 -113.60 87.60
N ASN A 398 144.59 -112.93 88.76
CA ASN A 398 145.77 -113.01 89.61
C ASN A 398 145.99 -114.44 90.14
N ILE A 399 144.92 -115.13 90.56
CA ILE A 399 144.96 -116.55 90.95
C ILE A 399 145.40 -117.42 89.76
N GLY A 400 144.81 -117.20 88.57
CA GLY A 400 145.14 -117.94 87.36
C GLY A 400 146.60 -117.75 86.91
N THR A 401 147.12 -116.53 87.01
CA THR A 401 148.48 -116.21 86.55
C THR A 401 149.53 -116.65 87.55
N ILE A 402 149.29 -116.54 88.85
CA ILE A 402 150.16 -117.12 89.89
C ILE A 402 150.25 -118.64 89.69
N SER A 403 149.12 -119.30 89.40
CA SER A 403 149.09 -120.73 89.07
C SER A 403 149.87 -121.06 87.78
N SER A 404 149.83 -120.18 86.78
CA SER A 404 150.56 -120.34 85.51
C SER A 404 152.07 -120.09 85.66
N LYS A 405 152.45 -119.09 86.46
CA LYS A 405 153.84 -118.78 86.84
C LYS A 405 154.48 -119.91 87.65
N ALA A 406 153.70 -120.73 88.35
CA ALA A 406 154.17 -121.90 89.09
C ALA A 406 154.28 -123.18 88.23
N ASN A 407 153.48 -123.33 87.16
CA ASN A 407 153.41 -124.57 86.36
C ASN A 407 154.22 -124.55 85.02
N ALA A 408 154.66 -123.40 84.51
CA ALA A 408 155.26 -123.31 83.15
C ALA A 408 156.82 -123.43 83.07
N GLY A 409 157.47 -124.04 84.06
CA GLY A 409 158.83 -124.58 83.94
C GLY A 409 159.99 -123.57 84.04
N ALA A 410 161.26 -123.98 84.02
CA ALA A 410 161.81 -125.10 84.80
C ALA A 410 162.04 -124.69 86.28
N ASN A 411 161.28 -123.70 86.78
CA ASN A 411 161.32 -123.25 88.18
C ASN A 411 160.34 -124.06 89.06
N SER A 412 160.10 -125.33 88.75
CA SER A 412 159.10 -126.15 89.47
C SER A 412 159.45 -126.40 90.93
N ASP A 413 160.63 -125.97 91.35
CA ASP A 413 161.19 -126.37 92.61
C ASP A 413 162.34 -125.47 93.06
N ILE A 414 162.65 -124.35 92.39
CA ILE A 414 163.68 -123.43 92.92
C ILE A 414 163.27 -123.03 94.33
N THR A 415 164.16 -123.30 95.28
CA THR A 415 163.90 -123.03 96.70
C THR A 415 164.79 -121.92 97.28
N SER A 416 165.98 -121.65 96.74
CA SER A 416 166.85 -120.48 97.01
C SER A 416 168.24 -120.70 96.36
N LEU A 417 169.03 -119.67 96.01
CA LEU A 417 170.44 -119.85 95.57
C LEU A 417 171.42 -118.82 96.20
N SER A 418 171.35 -118.66 97.54
CA SER A 418 172.25 -117.85 98.40
C SER A 418 173.58 -118.52 98.81
N GLY A 419 173.97 -119.62 98.14
CA GLY A 419 175.30 -120.27 98.25
C GLY A 419 176.08 -120.27 96.93
N LEU A 420 175.62 -119.49 95.95
CA LEU A 420 176.17 -119.49 94.60
C LEU A 420 177.65 -119.03 94.64
N THR A 421 178.57 -119.99 94.65
CA THR A 421 180.03 -119.84 94.78
C THR A 421 180.79 -120.52 93.61
N THR A 422 180.10 -121.33 92.79
CA THR A 422 180.55 -121.97 91.52
C THR A 422 180.08 -121.13 90.34
N ALA A 423 181.00 -120.64 89.53
CA ALA A 423 180.72 -119.65 88.48
C ALA A 423 179.91 -120.20 87.29
N LEU A 424 179.11 -119.34 86.65
CA LEU A 424 178.25 -119.66 85.50
C LEU A 424 179.01 -119.70 84.16
N SER A 425 178.64 -120.63 83.26
CA SER A 425 179.26 -120.82 81.93
C SER A 425 178.86 -119.74 80.91
N VAL A 426 179.59 -119.62 79.80
CA VAL A 426 179.37 -118.55 78.80
C VAL A 426 178.13 -118.77 77.93
N ALA A 427 177.85 -119.99 77.46
CA ALA A 427 176.64 -120.30 76.69
C ALA A 427 175.33 -120.01 77.47
N GLN A 428 175.44 -119.75 78.78
CA GLN A 428 174.37 -119.37 79.70
C GLN A 428 174.39 -117.88 80.13
N GLY A 429 175.47 -117.12 79.90
CA GLY A 429 175.62 -115.70 80.30
C GLY A 429 176.69 -115.36 81.35
N GLY A 430 177.41 -116.32 81.96
CA GLY A 430 178.47 -116.06 82.96
C GLY A 430 179.90 -115.99 82.39
N THR A 431 180.94 -115.94 83.27
CA THR A 431 182.39 -115.83 82.90
C THR A 431 183.16 -117.16 82.90
N GLY A 432 182.53 -118.24 83.37
CA GLY A 432 183.19 -119.50 83.69
C GLY A 432 184.21 -119.41 84.83
N ALA A 433 184.19 -118.34 85.64
CA ALA A 433 185.27 -118.07 86.58
C ALA A 433 184.83 -117.55 87.95
N THR A 434 185.48 -118.10 88.96
CA THR A 434 185.31 -117.68 90.36
C THR A 434 186.31 -116.61 90.76
N THR A 435 187.37 -116.41 89.97
CA THR A 435 188.31 -115.32 90.19
C THR A 435 188.36 -114.45 88.95
N ALA A 436 188.55 -113.15 89.17
CA ALA A 436 188.65 -112.17 88.09
C ALA A 436 189.76 -112.53 87.06
N SER A 437 190.82 -113.24 87.44
CA SER A 437 191.92 -113.63 86.55
C SER A 437 191.57 -114.74 85.55
N ALA A 438 190.71 -115.69 85.91
CA ALA A 438 190.31 -116.78 85.02
C ALA A 438 189.27 -116.36 83.97
N ALA A 439 188.52 -115.29 84.23
CA ALA A 439 187.50 -114.76 83.30
C ALA A 439 188.10 -114.26 81.99
N ARG A 440 189.32 -113.75 82.08
CA ARG A 440 189.97 -113.15 80.93
C ARG A 440 190.44 -114.22 79.94
N THR A 441 190.92 -115.36 80.44
CA THR A 441 191.29 -116.48 79.56
C THR A 441 190.08 -117.07 78.80
N ASN A 442 188.88 -117.22 79.41
CA ASN A 442 187.70 -117.85 78.78
C ASN A 442 187.02 -117.04 77.65
N LEU A 443 187.38 -115.76 77.42
CA LEU A 443 186.79 -114.87 76.40
C LEU A 443 187.75 -114.48 75.28
N ASP A 444 188.95 -115.01 75.38
CA ASP A 444 190.03 -114.72 74.47
C ASP A 444 190.39 -113.24 74.44
N VAL A 445 190.69 -112.76 75.64
CA VAL A 445 191.10 -111.41 75.84
C VAL A 445 192.39 -111.33 76.65
N ASP A 446 193.21 -110.33 76.40
CA ASP A 446 194.44 -110.15 77.18
C ASP A 446 194.16 -109.67 78.64
N GLN A 447 195.19 -109.55 79.51
CA GLN A 447 195.05 -108.94 80.86
C GLN A 447 194.53 -107.44 80.80
N ALA A 448 194.65 -106.63 79.66
CA ALA A 448 194.05 -105.28 79.31
C ALA A 448 192.59 -105.38 78.76
N GLY A 449 192.10 -106.64 78.74
CA GLY A 449 190.75 -107.15 78.44
C GLY A 449 190.43 -107.35 76.96
N THR A 450 191.40 -107.32 76.05
CA THR A 450 191.18 -106.79 74.69
C THR A 450 190.98 -107.76 73.50
N ALA A 451 191.21 -109.06 73.65
CA ALA A 451 191.71 -109.94 72.56
C ALA A 451 193.00 -109.38 71.94
N VAL A 452 193.65 -110.16 71.08
CA VAL A 452 195.03 -109.94 70.64
C VAL A 452 195.05 -109.44 69.21
N ALA A 453 196.03 -108.61 68.95
CA ALA A 453 196.27 -108.03 67.66
C ALA A 453 196.38 -109.11 66.58
N LEU A 454 195.60 -108.92 65.54
CA LEU A 454 196.02 -109.04 64.16
C LEU A 454 194.76 -108.65 63.37
N ALA A 455 194.79 -108.05 62.21
CA ALA A 455 195.90 -107.59 61.45
C ALA A 455 195.33 -106.62 60.41
N ILE A 456 196.08 -105.54 60.18
CA ILE A 456 196.47 -105.07 58.85
C ILE A 456 195.29 -104.50 58.02
N ALA A 457 195.06 -103.19 58.06
CA ALA A 457 195.45 -102.28 56.96
C ALA A 457 194.37 -102.15 55.86
N LEU A 458 194.39 -101.27 54.88
CA LEU A 458 195.33 -100.25 54.42
C LEU A 458 194.50 -99.36 53.47
N GLY A 459 194.57 -98.03 53.63
CA GLY A 459 194.17 -97.09 52.57
C GLY A 459 192.82 -96.44 52.74
#